data_AF-A0A2D0I9F0-F1
#
_entry.id   AF-A0A2D0I9F0-F1
#
_cell.length_a   1.000
_cell.length_b   1.000
_cell.length_c   1.000
_cell.angle_alpha   90.00
_cell.angle_beta   90.00
_cell.angle_gamma   90.00
#
_symmetry.space_group_name_H-M   'P 1'
#
loop_
_entity.id
_entity.type
_entity.pdbx_description
1 polymer ?
#
loop_
_entity_poly.entity_id
_entity_poly.type
_entity_poly.pdbx_seq_one_letter_code
_entity_poly.pdbx_strand_id
1 'polypeptide(L)'
;MFGMGLSEIFLIAIVAVLFLGPDKLPETMVQIAKFFRSVKGTVNSAKATLEEEMKFSELKESALNYKKELTEASAELERMTNVTEIGSELNVIKNDLDLSTVASSAPSAPKEPEVITFTPKPKEIKPVEEKTDV
;
A
#
# COMPACT_ATOMS: atom_id res chain seq x y z
N MET A 1 7.75 1.92 -10.28
CA MET A 1 9.07 1.66 -10.86
C MET A 1 9.95 2.87 -10.54
N PHE A 2 11.07 2.68 -9.84
CA PHE A 2 12.04 3.75 -9.65
C PHE A 2 12.81 3.90 -10.96
N GLY A 3 12.42 4.87 -11.80
CA GLY A 3 13.13 5.27 -13.00
C GLY A 3 14.42 6.02 -12.65
N MET A 4 15.30 5.37 -11.89
CA MET A 4 16.55 5.96 -11.39
C MET A 4 17.69 5.53 -12.30
N GLY A 5 18.07 6.41 -13.23
CA GLY A 5 19.30 6.29 -14.00
C GLY A 5 20.51 6.80 -13.22
N LEU A 6 21.69 6.65 -13.83
CA LEU A 6 22.94 7.18 -13.25
C LEU A 6 22.89 8.70 -13.09
N SER A 7 22.17 9.41 -13.96
CA SER A 7 21.94 10.86 -13.90
C SER A 7 21.22 11.29 -12.62
N GLU A 8 20.15 10.61 -12.25
CA GLU A 8 19.37 10.92 -11.06
C GLU A 8 20.18 10.65 -9.78
N ILE A 9 20.94 9.55 -9.75
CA ILE A 9 21.85 9.24 -8.64
C ILE A 9 22.89 10.36 -8.47
N PHE A 10 23.44 10.86 -9.58
CA PHE A 10 24.44 11.93 -9.53
C PHE A 10 23.85 13.25 -9.01
N LEU A 11 22.64 13.60 -9.43
CA LEU A 11 21.93 14.79 -8.93
C LEU A 11 21.70 14.70 -7.42
N ILE A 12 21.22 13.55 -6.93
CA ILE A 12 21.00 13.32 -5.50
C ILE A 12 22.33 13.37 -4.73
N ALA A 13 23.40 12.80 -5.29
CA ALA A 13 24.73 12.87 -4.67
C ALA A 13 25.22 14.31 -4.53
N ILE A 14 25.04 15.15 -5.55
CA ILE A 14 25.38 16.58 -5.47
C ILE A 14 24.57 17.26 -4.36
N VAL A 15 23.24 17.08 -4.34
CA VAL A 15 22.37 17.68 -3.32
C VAL A 15 22.76 17.21 -1.91
N ALA A 16 23.06 15.92 -1.74
CA ALA A 16 23.51 15.36 -0.47
C ALA A 16 24.85 15.96 -0.01
N VAL A 17 25.82 16.13 -0.93
CA VAL A 17 27.09 16.79 -0.63
C VAL A 17 26.89 18.27 -0.28
N LEU A 18 25.97 18.98 -0.93
CA LEU A 18 25.69 20.39 -0.62
C LEU A 18 24.99 20.55 0.73
N PHE A 19 24.07 19.65 1.06
CA PHE A 19 23.30 19.70 2.31
C PHE A 19 24.13 19.26 3.52
N LEU A 20 24.81 18.12 3.39
CA LEU A 20 25.52 17.48 4.50
C LEU A 20 27.00 17.88 4.55
N GLY A 21 27.60 18.15 3.38
CA GLY A 21 29.03 18.37 3.21
C GLY A 21 29.76 17.12 2.69
N PRO A 22 30.80 17.30 1.85
CA PRO A 22 31.56 16.19 1.27
C PRO A 22 32.27 15.33 2.32
N ASP A 23 32.65 15.93 3.45
CA ASP A 23 33.34 15.23 4.54
C ASP A 23 32.36 14.46 5.45
N LYS A 24 31.13 14.94 5.57
CA LYS A 24 30.11 14.37 6.47
C LYS A 24 29.32 13.24 5.83
N LEU A 25 29.18 13.23 4.51
CA LEU A 25 28.55 12.13 3.77
C LEU A 25 29.23 10.77 4.04
N PRO A 26 30.56 10.59 3.84
CA PRO A 26 31.22 9.32 4.13
C PRO A 26 31.18 8.97 5.62
N GLU A 27 31.34 9.95 6.51
CA GLU A 27 31.25 9.75 7.95
C GLU A 27 29.87 9.18 8.35
N THR A 28 28.80 9.76 7.82
CA THR A 28 27.41 9.35 8.07
C THR A 28 27.13 7.95 7.52
N MET A 29 27.63 7.61 6.32
CA MET A 29 27.52 6.25 5.78
C MET A 29 28.16 5.22 6.70
N VAL A 30 29.35 5.51 7.24
CA VAL A 30 30.04 4.62 8.19
C VAL A 30 29.23 4.47 9.49
N GLN A 31 28.64 5.55 10.01
CA GLN A 31 27.79 5.50 11.20
C GLN A 31 26.55 4.64 10.99
N ILE A 32 25.84 4.83 9.86
CA ILE A 32 24.68 4.01 9.47
C ILE A 32 25.10 2.55 9.33
N ALA A 33 26.21 2.27 8.64
CA ALA A 33 26.71 0.91 8.45
C ALA A 33 27.07 0.24 9.79
N LYS A 34 27.68 0.97 10.73
CA LYS A 34 27.96 0.48 12.08
C LYS A 34 26.67 0.17 12.84
N PHE A 35 25.67 1.07 12.78
CA PHE A 35 24.37 0.85 13.41
C PHE A 35 23.68 -0.40 12.85
N PHE A 36 23.59 -0.53 11.52
CA PHE A 36 23.02 -1.71 10.88
C PHE A 36 23.77 -2.99 11.22
N ARG A 37 25.11 -2.95 11.31
CA ARG A 37 25.91 -4.10 11.73
C ARG A 37 25.58 -4.50 13.18
N SER A 38 25.49 -3.54 14.09
CA SER A 38 25.13 -3.79 15.48
C SER A 38 23.73 -4.39 15.60
N VAL A 39 22.74 -3.79 14.95
CA VAL A 39 21.36 -4.31 14.93
C VAL A 39 21.30 -5.71 14.33
N LYS A 40 21.99 -5.95 13.19
CA LYS A 40 22.08 -7.28 12.58
C LYS A 40 22.73 -8.29 13.51
N GLY A 41 23.78 -7.89 14.23
CA GLY A 41 24.44 -8.70 15.25
C GLY A 41 23.48 -9.10 16.37
N THR A 42 22.75 -8.12 16.94
CA THR A 42 21.75 -8.37 17.99
C THR A 42 20.64 -9.30 17.53
N VAL A 43 20.11 -9.11 16.31
CA VAL A 43 19.09 -9.99 15.74
C VAL A 43 19.63 -11.41 15.53
N ASN A 44 20.87 -11.54 15.04
CA ASN A 44 21.50 -12.85 14.87
C ASN A 44 21.76 -13.55 16.22
N SER A 45 22.22 -12.83 17.24
CA SER A 45 22.42 -13.39 18.58
C SER A 45 21.09 -13.81 19.20
N ALA A 46 20.05 -12.99 19.10
CA ALA A 46 18.72 -13.37 19.56
C ALA A 46 18.18 -14.58 18.80
N LYS A 47 18.35 -14.65 17.47
CA LYS A 47 18.02 -15.85 16.68
C LYS A 47 18.80 -17.07 17.13
N ALA A 48 20.10 -16.94 17.40
CA ALA A 48 20.94 -18.04 17.85
C ALA A 48 20.52 -18.54 19.23
N THR A 49 20.28 -17.64 20.20
CA THR A 49 19.77 -18.01 21.53
C THR A 49 18.38 -18.65 21.44
N LEU A 50 17.49 -18.14 20.59
CA LEU A 50 16.19 -18.75 20.35
C LEU A 50 16.30 -20.10 19.65
N GLU A 51 17.22 -20.28 18.69
CA GLU A 51 17.50 -21.58 18.05
C GLU A 51 18.08 -22.60 19.02
N GLU A 52 18.91 -22.14 19.95
CA GLU A 52 19.64 -22.98 20.92
C GLU A 52 18.75 -23.39 22.11
N GLU A 53 17.85 -22.53 22.59
CA GLU A 53 16.94 -22.85 23.70
C GLU A 53 15.53 -23.30 23.25
N MET A 54 15.06 -22.84 22.09
CA MET A 54 13.73 -23.15 21.56
C MET A 54 13.81 -23.59 20.11
N LYS A 55 14.08 -24.89 19.88
CA LYS A 55 14.02 -25.58 18.56
C LYS A 55 13.22 -24.82 17.51
N PHE A 56 13.90 -23.92 16.78
CA PHE A 56 13.22 -23.05 15.83
C PHE A 56 12.59 -23.87 14.69
N SER A 57 13.04 -25.12 14.49
CA SER A 57 12.43 -26.10 13.60
C SER A 57 10.96 -26.36 13.90
N GLU A 58 10.55 -26.48 15.17
CA GLU A 58 9.15 -26.80 15.52
C GLU A 58 8.23 -25.59 15.32
N LEU A 59 8.70 -24.38 15.66
CA LEU A 59 7.93 -23.15 15.48
C LEU A 59 7.88 -22.70 14.00
N LYS A 60 8.98 -22.88 13.27
CA LYS A 60 9.04 -22.64 11.82
C LYS A 60 8.15 -23.60 11.04
N GLU A 61 8.13 -24.88 11.42
CA GLU A 61 7.22 -25.88 10.83
C GLU A 61 5.76 -25.54 11.11
N SER A 62 5.45 -25.15 12.35
CA SER A 62 4.11 -24.68 12.73
C SER A 62 3.70 -23.42 11.98
N ALA A 63 4.59 -22.46 11.81
CA ALA A 63 4.34 -21.24 11.02
C ALA A 63 4.18 -21.54 9.52
N LEU A 64 4.93 -22.51 8.98
CA LEU A 64 4.78 -22.94 7.58
C LEU A 64 3.46 -23.67 7.34
N ASN A 65 3.03 -24.53 8.26
CA ASN A 65 1.72 -25.18 8.18
C ASN A 65 0.59 -24.15 8.29
N TYR A 66 0.66 -23.21 9.24
CA TYR A 66 -0.32 -22.14 9.35
C TYR A 66 -0.38 -21.27 8.09
N LYS A 67 0.77 -20.96 7.48
CA LYS A 67 0.80 -20.22 6.20
C LYS A 67 0.16 -21.02 5.07
N LYS A 68 0.37 -22.34 5.00
CA LYS A 68 -0.29 -23.21 4.02
C LYS A 68 -1.80 -23.21 4.21
N GLU A 69 -2.27 -23.42 5.45
CA GLU A 69 -3.69 -23.40 5.79
C GLU A 69 -4.32 -22.05 5.44
N LEU A 70 -3.67 -20.93 5.76
CA LEU A 70 -4.16 -19.61 5.38
C LEU A 70 -4.14 -19.35 3.87
N THR A 71 -3.14 -19.86 3.16
CA THR A 71 -3.06 -19.72 1.69
C THR A 71 -4.14 -20.56 1.03
N GLU A 72 -4.38 -21.77 1.52
CA GLU A 72 -5.40 -22.68 1.01
C GLU A 72 -6.80 -22.16 1.33
N ALA A 73 -7.05 -21.72 2.56
CA ALA A 73 -8.29 -21.05 2.95
C ALA A 73 -8.52 -19.73 2.18
N SER A 74 -7.45 -18.95 1.94
CA SER A 74 -7.57 -17.73 1.11
C SER A 74 -7.86 -18.09 -0.35
N ALA A 75 -7.23 -19.12 -0.91
CA ALA A 75 -7.49 -19.57 -2.28
C ALA A 75 -8.89 -20.17 -2.42
N GLU A 76 -9.38 -20.87 -1.40
CA GLU A 76 -10.74 -21.38 -1.34
C GLU A 76 -11.74 -20.22 -1.24
N LEU A 77 -11.48 -19.25 -0.37
CA LEU A 77 -12.29 -18.05 -0.24
C LEU A 77 -12.26 -17.22 -1.53
N GLU A 78 -11.13 -17.12 -2.22
CA GLU A 78 -10.98 -16.44 -3.50
C GLU A 78 -11.74 -17.17 -4.63
N ARG A 79 -11.80 -18.50 -4.61
CA ARG A 79 -12.66 -19.29 -5.51
C ARG A 79 -14.13 -19.06 -5.22
N MET A 80 -14.54 -19.08 -3.95
CA MET A 80 -15.92 -18.78 -3.55
C MET A 80 -16.30 -17.31 -3.81
N THR A 81 -15.33 -16.40 -3.72
CA THR A 81 -15.51 -14.96 -3.94
C THR A 81 -15.26 -14.56 -5.39
N ASN A 82 -14.96 -15.50 -6.31
CA ASN A 82 -14.94 -15.21 -7.73
C ASN A 82 -16.39 -14.98 -8.19
N VAL A 83 -16.85 -13.74 -7.98
CA VAL A 83 -18.19 -13.22 -8.23
C VAL A 83 -18.65 -13.48 -9.67
N THR A 84 -17.72 -13.78 -10.59
CA THR A 84 -17.99 -14.17 -11.97
C THR A 84 -18.82 -15.46 -12.06
N GLU A 85 -18.57 -16.47 -11.23
CA GLU A 85 -19.26 -17.76 -11.31
C GLU A 85 -20.64 -17.70 -10.65
N ILE A 86 -20.71 -17.10 -9.45
CA ILE A 86 -21.97 -16.80 -8.76
C ILE A 86 -22.86 -15.85 -9.59
N GLY A 87 -22.26 -14.84 -10.22
CA GLY A 87 -22.95 -13.90 -11.10
C GLY A 87 -23.49 -14.55 -12.39
N SER A 88 -22.87 -15.65 -12.83
CA SER A 88 -23.32 -16.43 -13.99
C SER A 88 -24.52 -17.30 -13.64
N GLU A 89 -24.51 -18.00 -12.50
CA GLU A 89 -25.65 -18.81 -12.04
C GLU A 89 -26.89 -17.96 -11.72
N LEU A 90 -26.68 -16.78 -11.12
CA LEU A 90 -27.76 -15.82 -10.85
C LEU A 90 -28.35 -15.20 -12.13
N ASN A 91 -27.57 -15.06 -13.21
CA ASN A 91 -28.07 -14.57 -14.50
C ASN A 91 -28.96 -15.60 -15.20
N VAL A 92 -28.60 -16.88 -15.10
CA VAL A 92 -29.40 -17.99 -15.64
C VAL A 92 -30.76 -18.04 -14.93
N ILE A 93 -30.78 -17.95 -13.61
CA ILE A 93 -32.03 -17.93 -12.83
C ILE A 93 -32.90 -16.70 -13.16
N LYS A 94 -32.29 -15.53 -13.38
CA LYS A 94 -33.03 -14.31 -13.79
C LYS A 94 -33.68 -14.44 -15.17
N ASN A 95 -33.03 -15.12 -16.12
CA ASN A 95 -33.58 -15.31 -17.47
C ASN A 95 -34.73 -16.33 -17.52
N ASP A 96 -34.81 -17.27 -16.58
CA ASP A 96 -35.92 -18.23 -16.46
C ASP A 96 -37.17 -17.65 -15.76
N LEU A 97 -37.07 -16.47 -15.13
CA LEU A 97 -38.17 -15.78 -14.43
C LEU A 97 -38.93 -14.77 -15.31
N ASP A 98 -38.56 -14.60 -16.59
CA ASP A 98 -39.23 -13.67 -17.50
C ASP A 98 -40.48 -14.30 -18.14
N LEU A 99 -41.54 -14.42 -17.31
CA LEU A 99 -42.90 -14.62 -17.78
C LEU A 99 -43.36 -13.35 -18.50
N SER A 100 -43.19 -13.34 -19.83
CA SER A 100 -43.82 -12.37 -20.71
C SER A 100 -45.32 -12.30 -20.43
N THR A 101 -45.84 -11.14 -19.99
CA THR A 101 -47.07 -10.47 -20.45
C THR A 101 -47.67 -9.56 -19.37
N VAL A 102 -47.47 -8.24 -19.50
CA VAL A 102 -48.58 -7.28 -19.65
C VAL A 102 -48.05 -5.93 -20.13
N ALA A 103 -48.78 -5.42 -21.12
CA ALA A 103 -48.55 -4.19 -21.85
C ALA A 103 -48.50 -2.93 -20.97
N SER A 104 -47.67 -1.96 -21.35
CA SER A 104 -48.16 -0.59 -21.58
C SER A 104 -47.16 0.27 -22.37
N SER A 105 -47.72 0.95 -23.36
CA SER A 105 -47.21 1.93 -24.32
C SER A 105 -46.25 3.02 -23.82
N ALA A 106 -45.14 3.20 -24.55
CA ALA A 106 -44.52 4.41 -25.17
C ALA A 106 -44.73 5.85 -24.56
N PRO A 107 -43.97 6.87 -25.02
CA PRO A 107 -42.52 7.11 -25.01
C PRO A 107 -42.20 8.52 -24.44
N SER A 108 -40.93 8.86 -24.10
CA SER A 108 -40.34 10.21 -24.35
C SER A 108 -38.90 10.35 -23.85
N ALA A 109 -38.19 11.17 -24.62
CA ALA A 109 -36.76 11.34 -24.78
C ALA A 109 -36.09 12.32 -23.76
N PRO A 110 -34.73 12.38 -23.76
CA PRO A 110 -33.85 12.82 -22.66
C PRO A 110 -33.37 14.29 -22.69
N LYS A 111 -32.46 14.61 -21.74
CA LYS A 111 -31.55 15.78 -21.55
C LYS A 111 -32.08 16.71 -20.45
N GLU A 112 -31.36 17.15 -19.41
CA GLU A 112 -29.97 17.61 -19.27
C GLU A 112 -29.77 17.98 -17.78
N PRO A 113 -28.65 17.66 -17.10
CA PRO A 113 -28.30 18.39 -15.88
C PRO A 113 -27.11 19.31 -16.12
N GLU A 114 -27.46 20.58 -16.29
CA GLU A 114 -26.89 21.76 -15.64
C GLU A 114 -25.38 21.82 -15.35
N VAL A 115 -24.78 22.80 -16.02
CA VAL A 115 -23.52 23.48 -15.75
C VAL A 115 -23.47 24.01 -14.31
N ILE A 116 -22.38 23.73 -13.57
CA ILE A 116 -21.84 24.64 -12.56
C ILE A 116 -20.33 24.43 -12.40
N THR A 117 -19.55 25.04 -13.31
CA THR A 117 -18.14 25.36 -13.08
C THR A 117 -17.99 26.87 -13.12
N PHE A 118 -17.97 27.52 -11.96
CA PHE A 118 -17.28 28.79 -11.76
C PHE A 118 -16.82 28.89 -10.31
N THR A 119 -15.59 28.44 -10.06
CA THR A 119 -14.76 29.01 -9.00
C THR A 119 -14.45 30.47 -9.37
N PRO A 120 -14.47 31.40 -8.41
CA PRO A 120 -13.19 32.03 -8.07
C PRO A 120 -13.09 32.55 -6.62
N LYS A 121 -11.95 32.35 -5.95
CA LYS A 121 -10.89 33.37 -5.82
C LYS A 121 -10.03 33.13 -4.56
N PRO A 122 -8.68 33.12 -4.68
CA PRO A 122 -7.74 32.98 -3.57
C PRO A 122 -7.60 34.28 -2.76
N LYS A 123 -7.31 34.18 -1.46
CA LYS A 123 -6.81 35.30 -0.67
C LYS A 123 -5.68 34.84 0.26
N GLU A 124 -4.48 35.22 -0.15
CA GLU A 124 -3.24 35.25 0.61
C GLU A 124 -3.23 36.50 1.51
N ILE A 125 -2.62 36.42 2.70
CA ILE A 125 -1.60 37.33 3.28
C ILE A 125 -1.49 37.08 4.81
N LYS A 126 -0.24 37.07 5.28
CA LYS A 126 0.39 36.63 6.55
C LYS A 126 0.38 37.73 7.66
N PRO A 127 1.33 37.77 8.64
CA PRO A 127 1.26 37.16 10.00
C PRO A 127 1.57 38.17 11.14
N VAL A 128 1.23 37.93 12.43
CA VAL A 128 1.76 38.74 13.56
C VAL A 128 1.86 37.94 14.89
N GLU A 129 3.09 37.94 15.43
CA GLU A 129 3.61 37.96 16.84
C GLU A 129 2.90 37.20 17.97
N GLU A 130 3.54 36.29 18.71
CA GLU A 130 4.64 36.49 19.70
C GLU A 130 4.22 37.32 20.93
N LYS A 131 3.98 36.62 22.05
CA LYS A 131 4.29 37.02 23.45
C LYS A 131 3.86 35.92 24.42
N THR A 132 4.81 35.38 25.17
CA THR A 132 4.56 34.63 26.41
C THR A 132 5.59 35.05 27.43
N ASP A 133 5.15 35.87 28.37
CA ASP A 133 5.71 36.04 29.71
C ASP A 133 4.49 36.01 30.65
N VAL A 134 4.46 35.04 31.58
CA VAL A 134 4.03 35.07 33.00
C VAL A 134 4.02 33.63 33.51
#